data_AF-A0A6S7JFT4-F1
#
_entry.id   AF-A0A6S7JFT4-F1
#
_cell.length_a   1.000
_cell.length_b   1.000
_cell.length_c   1.000
_cell.angle_alpha   90.00
_cell.angle_beta   90.00
_cell.angle_gamma   90.00
#
_symmetry.space_group_name_H-M   'P 1'
#
loop_
_entity.id
_entity.type
_entity.pdbx_description
1 polymer ?
#
loop_
_entity_poly.entity_id
_entity_poly.type
_entity_poly.pdbx_seq_one_letter_code
_entity_poly.pdbx_strand_id
1 'polypeptide(L)'
;MKSYFVVSTLCIFALYCEFSNADEIEECPEFKPVGCFKDRSRSKNRALGRLLITDRDRSDKKRYSGKDIDWFNYGVYIHDLACRCAKFAKEKGFSHFGLQFYGECWSGPTAGITYLKYGESAQCANEYFGACEDPDEGACIGRANANFVYQLSVTPASGSGDSSVLE
;
A
#
# COMPACT_ATOMS: atom_id res chain seq x y z
N MET A 1 14.62 -30.73 21.67
CA MET A 1 13.75 -31.37 22.68
C MET A 1 12.35 -30.83 22.49
N LYS A 2 11.45 -31.68 22.00
CA LYS A 2 10.04 -31.37 21.77
C LYS A 2 9.33 -31.44 23.12
N SER A 3 8.67 -30.38 23.55
CA SER A 3 7.75 -30.43 24.68
C SER A 3 6.33 -30.43 24.15
N TYR A 4 5.59 -31.45 24.55
CA TYR A 4 4.26 -31.82 24.10
C TYR A 4 3.21 -31.01 24.88
N PHE A 5 2.21 -30.44 24.20
CA PHE A 5 0.93 -30.15 24.83
C PHE A 5 -0.13 -31.09 24.28
N VAL A 6 -0.65 -31.91 25.19
CA VAL A 6 -1.71 -32.89 25.01
C VAL A 6 -3.04 -32.14 24.95
N VAL A 7 -3.79 -32.31 23.86
CA VAL A 7 -5.26 -32.21 23.92
C VAL A 7 -5.79 -33.53 23.36
N SER A 8 -5.80 -34.54 24.23
CA SER A 8 -6.56 -35.76 24.05
C SER A 8 -7.96 -35.50 24.57
N THR A 9 -8.88 -35.17 23.67
CA THR A 9 -10.30 -35.40 23.89
C THR A 9 -10.86 -36.02 22.63
N LEU A 10 -11.12 -37.31 22.75
CA LEU A 10 -11.77 -38.18 21.78
C LEU A 10 -13.09 -37.57 21.30
N CYS A 11 -13.09 -36.96 20.12
CA CYS A 11 -14.29 -36.82 19.29
C CYS A 11 -14.21 -37.89 18.18
N ILE A 12 -14.47 -39.13 18.58
CA ILE A 12 -14.85 -40.20 17.65
C ILE A 12 -16.35 -40.05 17.42
N PHE A 13 -16.73 -39.10 16.56
CA PHE A 13 -17.94 -39.17 15.74
C PHE A 13 -17.62 -38.39 14.47
N ALA A 14 -17.66 -39.10 13.35
CA ALA A 14 -17.18 -38.65 12.07
C ALA A 14 -17.90 -37.39 11.56
N LEU A 15 -17.16 -36.66 10.73
CA LEU A 15 -17.56 -35.56 9.84
C LEU A 15 -17.65 -34.16 10.45
N TYR A 16 -16.77 -33.31 9.95
CA TYR A 16 -16.71 -31.85 10.10
C TYR A 16 -16.11 -31.31 11.40
N CYS A 17 -14.78 -31.35 11.47
CA CYS A 17 -14.04 -30.20 11.99
C CYS A 17 -12.79 -30.00 11.11
N GLU A 18 -13.02 -29.66 9.85
CA GLU A 18 -12.03 -28.92 9.07
C GLU A 18 -11.98 -27.52 9.68
N PHE A 19 -11.17 -27.34 10.72
CA PHE A 19 -10.69 -25.98 11.03
C PHE A 19 -9.64 -25.65 9.98
N SER A 20 -10.14 -25.23 8.82
CA SER A 20 -9.41 -24.41 7.88
C SER A 20 -8.87 -23.21 8.65
N ASN A 21 -7.59 -23.23 9.01
CA ASN A 21 -6.87 -21.98 9.15
C ASN A 21 -6.63 -21.50 7.73
N ALA A 22 -7.67 -20.90 7.13
CA ALA A 22 -7.49 -20.05 5.97
C ALA A 22 -6.61 -18.91 6.46
N ASP A 23 -5.40 -18.91 5.92
CA ASP A 23 -4.47 -17.78 5.91
C ASP A 23 -5.27 -16.49 5.83
N GLU A 24 -5.00 -15.54 6.72
CA GLU A 24 -5.59 -14.22 6.68
C GLU A 24 -5.19 -13.62 5.32
N ILE A 25 -6.06 -13.71 4.32
CA ILE A 25 -5.89 -12.98 3.06
C ILE A 25 -6.00 -11.53 3.49
N GLU A 26 -4.85 -10.94 3.75
CA GLU A 26 -4.79 -9.55 4.16
C GLU A 26 -5.22 -8.71 2.96
N GLU A 27 -6.50 -8.35 3.00
CA GLU A 27 -7.15 -7.65 1.92
C GLU A 27 -6.45 -6.32 1.66
N CYS A 28 -6.24 -6.03 0.38
CA CYS A 28 -5.66 -4.76 -0.05
C CYS A 28 -6.52 -3.61 0.48
N PRO A 29 -5.98 -2.68 1.29
CA PRO A 29 -6.77 -1.58 1.81
C PRO A 29 -7.36 -0.76 0.67
N GLU A 30 -8.63 -0.36 0.82
CA GLU A 30 -9.28 0.47 -0.17
C GLU A 30 -8.60 1.84 -0.29
N PHE A 31 -8.33 2.25 -1.53
CA PHE A 31 -7.79 3.56 -1.88
C PHE A 31 -8.32 4.00 -3.25
N LYS A 32 -8.23 5.30 -3.52
CA LYS A 32 -8.60 5.89 -4.81
C LYS A 32 -7.47 6.73 -5.40
N PRO A 33 -7.37 6.81 -6.74
CA PRO A 33 -6.40 7.69 -7.39
C PRO A 33 -6.72 9.17 -7.11
N VAL A 34 -5.68 9.98 -6.90
CA VAL A 34 -5.78 11.44 -6.74
C VAL A 34 -5.17 12.16 -7.93
N GLY A 35 -4.02 11.70 -8.43
CA GLY A 35 -3.40 12.27 -9.62
C GLY A 35 -1.88 12.33 -9.58
N CYS A 36 -1.29 12.98 -10.58
CA CYS A 36 0.15 13.07 -10.76
C CYS A 36 0.72 14.43 -10.31
N PHE A 37 1.67 14.41 -9.38
CA PHE A 37 2.22 15.63 -8.76
C PHE A 37 3.74 15.65 -8.79
N LYS A 38 4.32 16.85 -8.92
CA LYS A 38 5.76 17.05 -8.92
C LYS A 38 6.34 16.71 -7.55
N ASP A 39 7.54 16.12 -7.57
CA ASP A 39 8.35 15.90 -6.39
C ASP A 39 9.78 16.36 -6.63
N ARG A 40 10.53 16.54 -5.55
CA ARG A 40 11.94 16.87 -5.57
C ARG A 40 12.73 15.70 -5.03
N SER A 41 12.84 14.62 -5.82
CA SER A 41 13.33 13.33 -5.31
C SER A 41 14.75 13.35 -4.77
N ARG A 42 15.59 14.25 -5.30
CA ARG A 42 16.97 14.50 -4.86
C ARG A 42 17.09 15.50 -3.70
N SER A 43 15.97 16.07 -3.23
CA SER A 43 15.95 17.04 -2.14
C SER A 43 15.51 16.38 -0.83
N LYS A 44 15.98 16.91 0.30
CA LYS A 44 15.43 16.57 1.62
C LYS A 44 14.00 17.11 1.81
N ASN A 45 13.58 18.06 0.98
CA ASN A 45 12.27 18.72 1.04
C ASN A 45 11.31 18.10 0.01
N ARG A 46 10.99 16.82 0.15
CA ARG A 46 10.06 16.11 -0.75
C ARG A 46 8.60 16.50 -0.45
N ALA A 47 7.71 16.32 -1.43
CA ALA A 47 6.27 16.47 -1.23
C ALA A 47 5.74 15.38 -0.28
N LEU A 48 6.23 14.15 -0.45
CA LEU A 48 6.02 13.01 0.44
C LEU A 48 7.36 12.63 1.09
N GLY A 49 7.48 12.83 2.40
CA GLY A 49 8.77 12.85 3.09
C GLY A 49 9.28 11.51 3.62
N ARG A 50 8.46 10.44 3.59
CA ARG A 50 8.80 9.13 4.15
C ARG A 50 8.79 8.07 3.06
N LEU A 51 9.96 7.50 2.75
CA LEU A 51 10.05 6.26 1.97
C LEU A 51 9.60 5.10 2.86
N LEU A 52 8.49 4.47 2.52
CA LEU A 52 7.95 3.32 3.25
C LEU A 52 8.51 2.01 2.67
N ILE A 53 8.54 1.93 1.34
CA ILE A 53 8.97 0.73 0.60
C ILE A 53 9.83 1.12 -0.60
N THR A 54 10.87 0.34 -0.91
CA THR A 54 11.60 0.41 -2.17
C THR A 54 11.86 -0.99 -2.72
N ASP A 55 11.42 -1.25 -3.95
CA ASP A 55 11.75 -2.47 -4.71
C ASP A 55 12.91 -2.20 -5.69
N ARG A 56 13.48 -0.99 -5.63
CA ARG A 56 14.62 -0.55 -6.47
C ARG A 56 15.96 -0.84 -5.85
N ASP A 57 16.01 -0.95 -4.52
CA ASP A 57 17.26 -0.99 -3.76
C ASP A 57 17.25 -2.13 -2.74
N ARG A 58 17.75 -3.30 -3.18
CA ARG A 58 17.96 -4.47 -2.33
C ARG A 58 18.94 -4.23 -1.18
N SER A 59 19.76 -3.18 -1.24
CA SER A 59 20.72 -2.86 -0.16
C SER A 59 20.05 -2.18 1.03
N ASP A 60 18.91 -1.51 0.81
CA ASP A 60 18.12 -0.87 1.86
C ASP A 60 17.29 -1.91 2.63
N LYS A 61 17.94 -2.66 3.52
CA LYS A 61 17.31 -3.74 4.29
C LYS A 61 16.13 -3.31 5.17
N LYS A 62 15.96 -2.00 5.41
CA LYS A 62 14.87 -1.47 6.25
C LYS A 62 13.60 -1.21 5.45
N ARG A 63 13.73 -0.90 4.16
CA ARG A 63 12.61 -0.46 3.29
C ARG A 63 12.43 -1.37 2.08
N TYR A 64 13.37 -2.26 1.80
CA TYR A 64 13.21 -3.28 0.79
C TYR A 64 12.05 -4.21 1.14
N SER A 65 11.10 -4.38 0.22
CA SER A 65 9.88 -5.19 0.48
C SER A 65 10.12 -6.69 0.48
N GLY A 66 11.28 -7.14 -0.01
CA GLY A 66 11.49 -8.54 -0.39
C GLY A 66 11.31 -8.79 -1.89
N LYS A 67 10.68 -7.88 -2.64
CA LYS A 67 10.40 -8.00 -4.07
C LYS A 67 11.25 -7.02 -4.90
N ASP A 68 11.64 -7.47 -6.09
CA ASP A 68 12.14 -6.61 -7.16
C ASP A 68 11.00 -6.12 -8.05
N ILE A 69 11.29 -5.11 -8.85
CA ILE A 69 10.40 -4.70 -9.94
C ILE A 69 10.28 -5.82 -10.97
N ASP A 70 9.06 -6.32 -11.17
CA ASP A 70 8.74 -7.21 -12.29
C ASP A 70 8.42 -6.38 -13.53
N TRP A 71 9.45 -6.18 -14.36
CA TRP A 71 9.31 -5.43 -15.61
C TRP A 71 8.53 -6.18 -16.69
N PHE A 72 8.39 -7.50 -16.58
CA PHE A 72 7.68 -8.32 -17.57
C PHE A 72 6.17 -8.30 -17.30
N ASN A 73 5.77 -8.35 -16.03
CA ASN A 73 4.37 -8.25 -15.59
C ASN A 73 4.09 -6.94 -14.86
N TYR A 74 4.50 -5.82 -15.45
CA TYR A 74 4.54 -4.53 -14.76
C TYR A 74 3.16 -4.06 -14.24
N GLY A 75 2.08 -4.33 -14.98
CA GLY A 75 0.71 -4.01 -14.55
C GLY A 75 0.25 -4.77 -13.30
N VAL A 76 0.63 -6.03 -13.16
CA VAL A 76 0.37 -6.81 -11.94
C VAL A 76 1.23 -6.29 -10.80
N TYR A 77 2.50 -6.01 -11.08
CA TYR A 77 3.46 -5.49 -10.12
C TYR A 77 3.06 -4.14 -9.53
N ILE A 78 2.64 -3.18 -10.36
CA ILE A 78 2.28 -1.83 -9.91
C ILE A 78 1.03 -1.84 -9.02
N HIS A 79 0.07 -2.72 -9.33
CA HIS A 79 -1.11 -2.93 -8.49
C HIS A 79 -0.72 -3.55 -7.13
N ASP A 80 0.11 -4.59 -7.12
CA ASP A 80 0.65 -5.18 -5.89
C ASP A 80 1.45 -4.17 -5.05
N LEU A 81 2.27 -3.33 -5.69
CA LEU A 81 3.00 -2.26 -5.03
C LEU A 81 2.06 -1.22 -4.42
N ALA A 82 0.99 -0.82 -5.12
CA ALA A 82 -0.03 0.08 -4.60
C ALA A 82 -0.68 -0.49 -3.34
N CYS A 83 -1.08 -1.77 -3.37
CA CYS A 83 -1.68 -2.46 -2.23
C CYS A 83 -0.74 -2.53 -1.02
N ARG A 84 0.52 -2.93 -1.23
CA ARG A 84 1.52 -2.93 -0.15
C ARG A 84 1.74 -1.52 0.40
N CYS A 85 1.83 -0.53 -0.47
CA CYS A 85 2.01 0.86 -0.07
C CYS A 85 0.83 1.36 0.78
N ALA A 86 -0.39 1.05 0.36
CA ALA A 86 -1.63 1.36 1.07
C ALA A 86 -1.64 0.75 2.48
N LYS A 87 -1.25 -0.52 2.62
CA LYS A 87 -1.10 -1.20 3.91
C LYS A 87 -0.14 -0.46 4.85
N PHE A 88 1.10 -0.25 4.40
CA PHE A 88 2.11 0.42 5.25
C PHE A 88 1.75 1.87 5.59
N ALA A 89 1.06 2.58 4.69
CA ALA A 89 0.56 3.92 4.96
C ALA A 89 -0.57 3.90 6.00
N LYS A 90 -1.52 2.97 5.87
CA LYS A 90 -2.64 2.77 6.80
C LYS A 90 -2.16 2.41 8.20
N GLU A 91 -1.23 1.46 8.33
CA GLU A 91 -0.61 1.08 9.61
C GLU A 91 0.08 2.24 10.32
N LYS A 92 0.58 3.22 9.56
CA LYS A 92 1.21 4.44 10.11
C LYS A 92 0.23 5.58 10.36
N GLY A 93 -1.06 5.38 10.09
CA GLY A 93 -2.08 6.41 10.21
C GLY A 93 -1.91 7.55 9.18
N PHE A 94 -1.28 7.28 8.04
CA PHE A 94 -1.15 8.26 6.97
C PHE A 94 -2.39 8.24 6.08
N SER A 95 -2.80 9.41 5.57
CA SER A 95 -4.02 9.53 4.77
C SER A 95 -3.81 9.32 3.27
N HIS A 96 -2.58 9.52 2.80
CA HIS A 96 -2.23 9.46 1.38
C HIS A 96 -0.89 8.75 1.21
N PHE A 97 -0.69 8.12 0.07
CA PHE A 97 0.61 7.62 -0.36
C PHE A 97 0.84 7.98 -1.82
N GLY A 98 2.09 7.88 -2.25
CA GLY A 98 2.47 8.12 -3.63
C GLY A 98 3.43 7.05 -4.10
N LEU A 99 3.17 6.55 -5.30
CA LEU A 99 4.11 5.68 -5.99
C LEU A 99 5.03 6.53 -6.85
N GLN A 100 6.33 6.26 -6.77
CA GLN A 100 7.34 6.98 -7.51
C GLN A 100 8.45 6.06 -8.01
N PHE A 101 9.13 6.54 -9.05
CA PHE A 101 10.33 5.97 -9.64
C PHE A 101 10.13 4.49 -9.95
N TYR A 102 8.96 4.12 -10.47
CA TYR A 102 8.64 2.76 -10.92
C TYR A 102 8.66 1.65 -9.86
N GLY A 103 8.99 1.92 -8.59
CA GLY A 103 9.11 0.88 -7.57
C GLY A 103 9.28 1.38 -6.13
N GLU A 104 8.97 2.65 -5.85
CA GLU A 104 9.04 3.21 -4.50
C GLU A 104 7.66 3.65 -4.00
N CYS A 105 7.46 3.49 -2.70
CA CYS A 105 6.29 3.94 -1.97
C CYS A 105 6.70 5.07 -1.01
N TRP A 106 6.11 6.25 -1.21
CA TRP A 106 6.33 7.44 -0.40
C TRP A 106 5.05 7.90 0.30
N SER A 107 5.17 8.44 1.51
CA SER A 107 4.04 9.00 2.27
C SER A 107 4.56 9.94 3.37
N GLY A 108 3.78 10.15 4.43
CA GLY A 108 4.14 10.88 5.64
C GLY A 108 2.90 11.35 6.42
N PRO A 109 3.09 11.82 7.66
CA PRO A 109 1.99 12.30 8.51
C PRO A 109 1.17 13.43 7.87
N THR A 110 1.82 14.25 7.05
CA THR A 110 1.21 15.39 6.37
C THR A 110 0.91 15.12 4.89
N ALA A 111 0.95 13.85 4.45
CA ALA A 111 0.85 13.51 3.03
C ALA A 111 -0.40 14.11 2.37
N GLY A 112 -1.56 14.11 3.07
CA GLY A 112 -2.80 14.69 2.55
C GLY A 112 -2.83 16.21 2.36
N ILE A 113 -1.83 16.94 2.85
CA ILE A 113 -1.69 18.38 2.62
C ILE A 113 -0.44 18.74 1.81
N THR A 114 0.59 17.88 1.80
CA THR A 114 1.86 18.19 1.13
C THR A 114 2.03 17.55 -0.23
N TYR A 115 1.17 16.62 -0.65
CA TYR A 115 1.33 15.91 -1.93
C TYR A 115 1.35 16.87 -3.14
N LEU A 116 0.52 17.92 -3.13
CA LEU A 116 0.43 18.91 -4.22
C LEU A 116 1.42 20.08 -4.09
N LYS A 117 2.33 20.05 -3.12
CA LYS A 117 3.20 21.19 -2.74
C LYS A 117 3.95 21.82 -3.91
N TYR A 118 4.32 21.02 -4.92
CA TYR A 118 5.07 21.48 -6.09
C TYR A 118 4.23 21.57 -7.38
N GLY A 119 2.91 21.39 -7.27
CA GLY A 119 1.96 21.40 -8.37
C GLY A 119 1.89 20.09 -9.14
N GLU A 120 1.02 20.08 -10.15
CA GLU A 120 0.77 18.93 -11.03
C GLU A 120 1.97 18.59 -11.91
N SER A 121 2.02 17.34 -12.35
CA SER A 121 3.03 16.78 -13.24
C SER A 121 2.39 15.92 -14.33
N ALA A 122 2.99 15.88 -15.51
CA ALA A 122 2.68 14.90 -16.55
C ALA A 122 3.66 13.71 -16.54
N GLN A 123 4.52 13.62 -15.52
CA GLN A 123 5.59 12.62 -15.42
C GLN A 123 5.17 11.41 -14.59
N CYS A 124 3.93 10.94 -14.76
CA CYS A 124 3.48 9.65 -14.27
C CYS A 124 3.23 8.72 -15.45
N ALA A 125 3.19 7.43 -15.16
CA ALA A 125 2.99 6.39 -16.15
C ALA A 125 2.00 5.34 -15.67
N ASN A 126 1.28 4.78 -16.63
CA ASN A 126 0.47 3.58 -16.45
C ASN A 126 1.36 2.31 -16.57
N GLU A 127 0.72 1.15 -16.55
CA GLU A 127 1.33 -0.17 -16.69
C GLU A 127 2.09 -0.39 -18.01
N TYR A 128 1.79 0.40 -19.04
CA TYR A 128 2.45 0.35 -20.36
C TYR A 128 3.55 1.40 -20.51
N PHE A 129 3.94 2.09 -19.43
CA PHE A 129 4.90 3.20 -19.44
C PHE A 129 4.44 4.44 -20.22
N GLY A 130 3.18 4.48 -20.66
CA GLY A 130 2.51 5.59 -21.32
C GLY A 130 2.08 6.69 -20.36
N ALA A 131 1.25 7.62 -20.81
CA ALA A 131 0.63 8.61 -19.91
C ALA A 131 -0.40 7.92 -19.00
N CYS A 132 -0.57 8.44 -17.79
CA CYS A 132 -1.65 8.03 -16.90
C CYS A 132 -2.85 8.96 -17.13
N GLU A 133 -3.74 8.57 -18.05
CA GLU A 133 -4.93 9.35 -18.43
C GLU A 133 -6.18 8.85 -17.69
N ASP A 134 -6.33 7.52 -17.56
CA ASP A 134 -7.47 6.87 -16.90
C ASP A 134 -7.01 5.92 -15.77
N PRO A 135 -6.85 6.42 -14.53
CA PRO A 135 -6.33 5.62 -13.41
C PRO A 135 -7.35 4.61 -12.84
N ASP A 136 -8.59 4.62 -13.32
CA ASP A 136 -9.62 3.64 -12.95
C ASP A 136 -9.47 2.32 -13.74
N GLU A 137 -8.71 2.32 -14.85
CA GLU A 137 -8.42 1.12 -15.65
C GLU A 137 -7.11 0.41 -15.25
N GLY A 138 -6.26 1.07 -14.45
CA GLY A 138 -4.97 0.55 -14.04
C GLY A 138 -4.25 1.43 -13.02
N ALA A 139 -3.37 0.84 -12.20
CA ALA A 139 -2.59 1.60 -11.25
C ALA A 139 -1.48 2.39 -11.96
N CYS A 140 -1.30 3.64 -11.54
CA CYS A 140 -0.28 4.55 -12.04
C CYS A 140 0.85 4.82 -11.04
N ILE A 141 2.00 5.25 -11.58
CA ILE A 141 3.22 5.52 -10.81
C ILE A 141 3.95 6.73 -11.36
N GLY A 142 4.57 7.51 -10.48
CA GLY A 142 5.43 8.61 -10.90
C GLY A 142 6.76 8.13 -11.47
N ARG A 143 7.32 8.88 -12.43
CA ARG A 143 8.73 8.78 -12.83
C ARG A 143 9.64 9.38 -11.75
N ALA A 144 10.94 9.52 -12.00
CA ALA A 144 11.94 9.89 -10.98
C ALA A 144 11.72 11.22 -10.22
N ASN A 145 10.82 12.11 -10.66
CA ASN A 145 10.53 13.40 -10.02
C ASN A 145 9.03 13.68 -9.90
N ALA A 146 8.21 12.65 -9.86
CA ALA A 146 6.77 12.78 -9.65
C ALA A 146 6.27 11.69 -8.72
N ASN A 147 5.20 11.96 -7.98
CA ASN A 147 4.41 10.93 -7.30
C ASN A 147 3.08 10.81 -8.04
N PHE A 148 2.67 9.59 -8.38
CA PHE A 148 1.25 9.35 -8.59
C PHE A 148 0.64 9.06 -7.22
N VAL A 149 -0.28 9.91 -6.80
CA VAL A 149 -0.79 9.96 -5.43
C VAL A 149 -2.13 9.26 -5.35
N TYR A 150 -2.31 8.49 -4.27
CA TYR A 150 -3.52 7.81 -3.89
C TYR A 150 -3.97 8.26 -2.51
N GLN A 151 -5.29 8.32 -2.32
CA GLN A 151 -5.91 8.60 -1.04
C GLN A 151 -6.46 7.31 -0.46
N LEU A 152 -6.09 7.00 0.79
CA LEU A 152 -6.68 5.87 1.52
C LEU A 152 -8.14 6.17 1.87
N SER A 153 -9.02 5.19 1.67
CA SER A 153 -10.38 5.27 2.17
C SER A 153 -10.35 5.19 3.70
N VAL A 154 -11.10 6.06 4.37
CA VAL A 154 -11.27 5.98 5.83
C VAL A 154 -12.21 4.81 6.09
N THR A 155 -11.66 3.64 6.43
CA THR A 155 -12.48 2.61 7.08
C THR A 155 -12.78 3.13 8.49
N PRO A 156 -14.06 3.34 8.87
CA PRO A 156 -14.39 3.49 10.28
C PRO A 156 -13.81 2.26 10.98
N ALA A 157 -12.97 2.45 11.98
CA ALA A 157 -12.44 1.33 12.75
C ALA A 157 -13.61 0.44 13.16
N SER A 158 -13.48 -0.87 12.92
CA SER A 158 -14.33 -1.90 13.49
C SER A 158 -14.23 -1.81 15.02
N GLY A 159 -15.01 -0.89 15.57
CA GLY A 159 -15.30 -0.76 16.98
C GLY A 159 -16.61 -1.46 17.24
N SER A 160 -16.53 -2.51 18.04
CA SER A 160 -17.57 -2.81 19.03
C SER A 160 -18.03 -1.50 19.68
N GLY A 161 -19.28 -1.13 19.45
CA GLY A 161 -19.88 0.09 19.99
C GLY A 161 -21.39 0.02 19.86
N ASP A 162 -21.98 -0.94 20.59
CA ASP A 162 -23.37 -0.84 20.99
C ASP A 162 -23.52 0.34 21.97
N SER A 163 -24.49 1.19 21.65
CA SER A 163 -25.46 1.86 22.53
C SER A 163 -25.59 3.36 22.29
N SER A 164 -26.72 3.67 21.64
CA SER A 164 -27.68 4.72 21.98
C SER A 164 -27.33 5.66 23.13
N VAL A 165 -27.32 6.97 22.88
CA VAL A 165 -28.12 7.98 23.59
C VAL A 165 -28.31 9.17 22.64
N LEU A 166 -29.56 9.46 22.26
CA LEU A 166 -30.00 10.81 21.94
C LEU A 166 -30.96 11.21 23.07
N GLU A 167 -30.57 12.22 23.84
CA GLU A 167 -31.49 13.12 24.54
C GLU A 167 -31.97 14.21 23.58
#